data_AF-A0A1Q8DVS6-F1
#
_entry.id   AF-A0A1Q8DVS6-F1
#
_cell.length_a   1.000
_cell.length_b   1.000
_cell.length_c   1.000
_cell.angle_alpha   90.00
_cell.angle_beta   90.00
_cell.angle_gamma   90.00
#
_symmetry.space_group_name_H-M   'P 1'
#
loop_
_entity.id
_entity.type
_entity.pdbx_description
1 polymer ?
#
loop_
_entity_poly.entity_id
_entity_poly.type
_entity_poly.pdbx_seq_one_letter_code
_entity_poly.pdbx_strand_id
1 'polypeptide(L)'
;MNNRKRAGIIAALIGLAGFMAMFNAGSPTSIVDWPVETYMGMAFTIGWLSSMPNWLAYVLAALVLILMIVGFYRFGGWIYSLVTHKR
;
A
#
# COMPACT_ATOMS: atom_id res chain seq x y z
N MET A 1 -19.84 12.81 -0.73
CA MET A 1 -18.92 11.76 -1.24
C MET A 1 -19.75 10.55 -1.67
N ASN A 2 -19.63 10.06 -2.92
CA ASN A 2 -20.42 8.93 -3.44
C ASN A 2 -19.95 7.59 -2.84
N ASN A 3 -20.84 6.61 -2.73
CA ASN A 3 -20.59 5.26 -2.22
C ASN A 3 -19.45 4.53 -2.97
N ARG A 4 -19.30 4.73 -4.29
CA ARG A 4 -18.16 4.19 -5.05
C ARG A 4 -16.82 4.74 -4.55
N LYS A 5 -16.76 6.03 -4.23
CA LYS A 5 -15.54 6.66 -3.67
C LYS A 5 -15.28 6.17 -2.25
N ARG A 6 -16.33 6.01 -1.43
CA ARG A 6 -16.23 5.42 -0.08
C ARG A 6 -15.67 4.00 -0.13
N ALA A 7 -16.18 3.15 -1.01
CA ALA A 7 -15.70 1.78 -1.19
C ALA A 7 -14.22 1.74 -1.62
N GLY A 8 -13.81 2.64 -2.53
CA GLY A 8 -12.41 2.81 -2.89
C GLY A 8 -11.53 3.18 -1.68
N ILE A 9 -11.94 4.17 -0.87
CA ILE A 9 -11.19 4.57 0.32
C ILE A 9 -11.07 3.42 1.32
N ILE A 10 -12.16 2.71 1.58
CA ILE A 10 -12.18 1.56 2.50
C ILE A 10 -11.24 0.47 2.00
N ALA A 11 -11.28 0.13 0.71
CA ALA A 11 -10.38 -0.85 0.11
C ALA A 11 -8.91 -0.42 0.19
N ALA A 12 -8.61 0.86 -0.01
CA ALA A 12 -7.26 1.40 0.14
C ALA A 12 -6.74 1.28 1.58
N LEU A 13 -7.57 1.60 2.57
CA LEU A 13 -7.20 1.47 3.98
C LEU A 13 -6.97 0.01 4.38
N ILE A 14 -7.87 -0.90 3.99
CA ILE A 14 -7.75 -2.33 4.27
C ILE A 14 -6.54 -2.92 3.55
N GLY A 15 -6.34 -2.58 2.27
CA GLY A 15 -5.21 -3.04 1.48
C GLY A 15 -3.87 -2.56 2.05
N LEU A 16 -3.78 -1.31 2.47
CA LEU A 16 -2.58 -0.76 3.11
C LEU A 16 -2.31 -1.43 4.47
N ALA A 17 -3.34 -1.59 5.31
CA ALA A 17 -3.21 -2.27 6.60
C ALA A 17 -2.80 -3.74 6.42
N GLY A 18 -3.39 -4.45 5.45
CA GLY A 18 -3.04 -5.82 5.12
C GLY A 18 -1.61 -5.95 4.59
N PHE A 19 -1.17 -5.02 3.75
CA PHE A 19 0.20 -4.98 3.27
C PHE A 19 1.20 -4.74 4.42
N MET A 20 0.94 -3.77 5.29
CA MET A 20 1.79 -3.51 6.47
C MET A 20 1.84 -4.73 7.40
N ALA A 21 0.70 -5.39 7.63
CA ALA A 21 0.65 -6.60 8.44
C ALA A 21 1.45 -7.76 7.82
N MET A 22 1.38 -7.94 6.50
CA MET A 22 2.19 -8.94 5.79
C MET A 22 3.68 -8.62 5.87
N PHE A 23 4.04 -7.35 5.68
CA PHE A 23 5.43 -6.90 5.64
C PHE A 23 6.09 -6.92 7.02
N ASN A 24 5.33 -6.67 8.08
CA ASN A 24 5.80 -6.69 9.47
C ASN A 24 5.40 -7.98 10.20
N ALA A 25 4.98 -9.02 9.49
CA ALA A 25 4.58 -10.28 10.11
C ALA A 25 5.75 -10.90 10.90
N GLY A 26 5.55 -11.11 12.20
CA GLY A 26 6.60 -11.63 13.09
C GLY A 26 7.61 -10.59 13.57
N SER A 27 7.44 -9.32 13.20
CA SER A 27 8.23 -8.22 13.74
C SER A 27 7.79 -7.89 15.18
N PRO A 28 8.73 -7.63 16.11
CA PRO A 28 8.40 -7.12 17.45
C PRO A 28 7.99 -5.63 17.43
N THR A 29 8.10 -4.95 16.28
CA THR A 29 7.80 -3.52 16.16
C THR A 29 6.33 -3.24 16.42
N SER A 30 6.07 -2.17 17.19
CA SER A 30 4.72 -1.67 17.47
C SER A 30 3.98 -1.31 16.18
N ILE A 31 2.66 -1.56 16.16
CA ILE A 31 1.77 -1.22 15.04
C ILE A 31 1.84 0.27 14.67
N VAL A 32 2.12 1.13 15.65
CA VAL A 32 2.25 2.58 15.42
C VAL A 32 3.43 2.92 14.51
N ASP A 33 4.50 2.11 14.56
CA ASP A 33 5.73 2.31 13.79
C ASP A 33 5.72 1.57 12.45
N TRP A 34 4.74 0.67 12.22
CA TRP A 34 4.60 -0.09 10.98
C TRP A 34 4.61 0.74 9.70
N PRO A 35 4.03 1.97 9.63
CA PRO A 35 4.11 2.76 8.41
C PRO A 35 5.56 3.09 8.01
N VAL A 36 6.39 3.46 8.99
CA VAL A 36 7.80 3.80 8.78
C VAL A 36 8.59 2.53 8.48
N GLU A 37 8.40 1.46 9.25
CA GLU A 37 9.08 0.19 9.03
C GLU A 37 8.78 -0.42 7.67
N THR A 38 7.52 -0.38 7.24
CA THR A 38 7.11 -0.86 5.92
C THR A 38 7.81 -0.07 4.82
N TYR A 39 7.90 1.25 4.97
CA TYR A 39 8.60 2.10 4.02
C TYR A 39 10.11 1.81 3.96
N MET A 40 10.76 1.75 5.12
CA MET A 40 12.21 1.48 5.20
C MET A 40 12.54 0.08 4.72
N GLY A 41 11.74 -0.91 5.09
CA GLY A 41 11.91 -2.29 4.66
C GLY A 41 11.71 -2.46 3.16
N MET A 42 10.77 -1.77 2.52
CA MET A 42 10.69 -1.74 1.04
C MET A 42 11.89 -1.08 0.40
N ALA A 43 12.35 0.06 0.92
CA ALA A 43 13.54 0.73 0.39
C ALA A 43 14.76 -0.21 0.49
N PHE A 44 14.90 -0.92 1.60
CA PHE A 44 15.91 -1.95 1.79
C PHE A 44 15.76 -3.09 0.78
N THR A 45 14.57 -3.67 0.60
CA THR A 45 14.32 -4.76 -0.35
C THR A 45 14.66 -4.34 -1.79
N ILE A 46 14.28 -3.12 -2.19
CA ILE A 46 14.63 -2.57 -3.51
C ILE A 46 16.15 -2.41 -3.64
N GLY A 47 16.80 -1.77 -2.67
CA GLY A 47 18.26 -1.58 -2.69
C GLY A 47 19.02 -2.91 -2.76
N TRP A 48 18.57 -3.90 -1.98
CA TRP A 48 19.14 -5.24 -1.95
C TRP A 48 18.96 -6.00 -3.27
N LEU A 49 17.76 -5.98 -3.87
CA LEU A 49 17.47 -6.70 -5.12
C LEU A 49 18.06 -6.05 -6.37
N SER A 50 18.20 -4.72 -6.38
CA SER A 50 18.55 -3.96 -7.60
C SER A 50 19.95 -3.34 -7.57
N SER A 51 20.67 -3.39 -6.44
CA SER A 51 21.97 -2.73 -6.24
C SER A 51 21.95 -1.22 -6.56
N MET A 52 20.78 -0.58 -6.49
CA MET A 52 20.63 0.85 -6.74
C MET A 52 21.16 1.71 -5.57
N PRO A 53 21.55 2.96 -5.83
CA PRO A 53 21.90 3.91 -4.76
C PRO A 53 20.76 4.08 -3.76
N ASN A 54 21.10 4.22 -2.46
CA ASN A 54 20.13 4.33 -1.38
C ASN A 54 19.06 5.41 -1.63
N TRP A 55 19.47 6.59 -2.07
CA TRP A 55 18.52 7.69 -2.35
C TRP A 55 17.47 7.30 -3.38
N LEU A 56 17.84 6.52 -4.41
CA LEU A 56 16.93 6.08 -5.46
C LEU A 56 15.99 4.99 -4.93
N ALA A 57 16.48 4.08 -4.10
CA ALA A 57 15.66 3.05 -3.47
C ALA A 57 14.56 3.64 -2.59
N TYR A 58 14.85 4.70 -1.83
CA TYR A 58 13.85 5.43 -1.03
C TYR A 58 12.78 6.11 -1.89
N VAL A 59 13.16 6.71 -3.02
CA VAL A 59 12.22 7.33 -3.96
C VAL A 59 11.33 6.26 -4.60
N LEU A 60 11.90 5.13 -5.01
CA LEU A 60 11.16 4.04 -5.62
C LEU A 60 10.20 3.37 -4.62
N ALA A 61 10.61 3.19 -3.36
CA ALA A 61 9.73 2.68 -2.31
C ALA A 61 8.50 3.59 -2.10
N ALA A 62 8.70 4.92 -2.09
CA ALA A 62 7.60 5.87 -1.97
C ALA A 62 6.66 5.79 -3.18
N LEU A 63 7.21 5.70 -4.39
CA LEU A 63 6.43 5.53 -5.61
C LEU A 63 5.60 4.23 -5.60
N VAL A 64 6.20 3.11 -5.18
CA VAL A 64 5.51 1.82 -5.07
C VAL A 64 4.35 1.90 -4.08
N LEU A 65 4.55 2.50 -2.89
CA LEU A 65 3.49 2.69 -1.91
C LEU A 65 2.33 3.53 -2.45
N ILE A 66 2.64 4.64 -3.13
CA ILE A 66 1.61 5.51 -3.74
C ILE A 66 0.82 4.73 -4.79
N LEU A 67 1.51 4.02 -5.68
CA LEU A 67 0.88 3.21 -6.72
C LEU A 67 0.00 2.12 -6.13
N MET A 68 0.43 1.49 -5.03
CA MET A 68 -0.33 0.49 -4.32
C MET A 68 -1.61 1.07 -3.70
N ILE A 69 -1.52 2.24 -3.04
CA ILE A 69 -2.70 2.94 -2.49
C ILE A 69 -3.69 3.29 -3.61
N VAL A 70 -3.20 3.84 -4.73
CA VAL A 70 -4.03 4.15 -5.90
C VAL A 70 -4.65 2.89 -6.50
N GLY A 71 -3.88 1.80 -6.56
CA GLY A 71 -4.32 0.49 -7.02
C GLY A 71 -5.48 -0.05 -6.20
N PHE A 72 -5.33 -0.10 -4.87
CA PHE A 72 -6.39 -0.53 -3.96
C PHE A 72 -7.63 0.37 -4.02
N TYR A 73 -7.43 1.69 -4.11
CA TYR A 73 -8.54 2.64 -4.27
C TYR A 73 -9.34 2.37 -5.54
N ARG A 74 -8.65 2.22 -6.68
CA ARG A 74 -9.29 1.95 -7.98
C ARG A 74 -9.97 0.58 -7.99
N PHE A 75 -9.33 -0.42 -7.39
CA PHE A 75 -9.87 -1.77 -7.25
C PHE A 75 -11.14 -1.80 -6.42
N GLY A 76 -11.17 -1.13 -5.25
CA GLY A 76 -12.37 -1.04 -4.42
C GLY A 76 -13.54 -0.34 -5.10
N GLY A 77 -13.26 0.77 -5.80
CA GLY A 77 -14.28 1.46 -6.60
C GLY A 77 -14.79 0.63 -7.78
N TRP A 78 -13.92 -0.20 -8.37
CA TRP A 78 -14.29 -1.12 -9.45
C TRP A 78 -15.15 -2.27 -8.93
N ILE A 79 -14.76 -2.95 -7.84
CA ILE A 79 -15.56 -3.99 -7.18
C ILE A 79 -16.95 -3.46 -6.84
N TYR A 80 -17.03 -2.27 -6.23
CA TYR A 80 -18.32 -1.67 -5.90
C TYR A 80 -19.22 -1.48 -7.13
N SER A 81 -18.64 -1.09 -8.27
CA SER A 81 -19.39 -0.90 -9.51
C SER A 81 -19.91 -2.22 -10.08
N LEU A 82 -19.11 -3.30 -9.97
CA LEU A 82 -19.53 -4.65 -10.34
C LEU A 82 -20.68 -5.15 -9.47
N VAL A 83 -20.55 -5.03 -8.15
CA VAL A 83 -21.56 -5.50 -7.18
C VAL A 83 -22.88 -4.72 -7.32
N THR A 84 -22.81 -3.44 -7.61
CA THR A 84 -24.00 -2.59 -7.73
C THR A 84 -24.59 -2.52 -9.15
N HIS A 85 -24.00 -3.23 -10.12
CA HIS A 85 -24.36 -3.15 -11.56
C HIS A 85 -24.42 -1.72 -12.13
N LYS A 86 -23.83 -0.74 -11.45
CA LYS A 86 -23.76 0.65 -11.90
C LYS A 86 -22.45 0.83 -12.67
N ARG A 87 -22.54 0.88 -14.01
CA ARG A 87 -21.41 1.22 -14.89
C ARG A 87 -21.01 2.68 -14.72
#